data_AF-A0A7W7D5J2-F1
#
_entry.id   AF-A0A7W7D5J2-F1
#
_cell.length_a   1.000
_cell.length_b   1.000
_cell.length_c   1.000
_cell.angle_alpha   90.00
_cell.angle_beta   90.00
_cell.angle_gamma   90.00
#
_symmetry.space_group_name_H-M   'P 1'
#
loop_
_entity.id
_entity.type
_entity.pdbx_description
1 polymer ?
#
loop_
_entity_poly.entity_id
_entity_poly.type
_entity_poly.pdbx_seq_one_letter_code
_entity_poly.pdbx_strand_id
1 'polypeptide(L)'
;MLIEHYKAFSDDILNGFLQHFTITSGDSFEEQRRQVIQALCDNFSSSSDDALDLHYGNAISYVMDLAMRPREGERKTTKSEFISRVNKRQMLFTRWKEEVLGREHIVKMIQKRLKATDALKPRNRRMLIIDGLGAASIGRSRELAYLIKFLATEHYGPGQLTSARPWTVVIEGTNADVEAIKAGLIDNRISFNDGYEGILFSPEMFDAPPITNTTKGGSKISRASYSVRLVSAETYVKHVDELKGSDLIISFSNSHPDHYSLDKVPHGYQINLTDLEEMVGILRRKG
;
A
#
# COMPACT_ATOMS: atom_id res chain seq x y z
N MET A 1 -21.00 -43.21 -14.49
CA MET A 1 -22.27 -43.42 -15.22
C MET A 1 -22.94 -42.05 -15.28
N LEU A 2 -22.89 -41.37 -16.44
CA LEU A 2 -23.54 -40.07 -16.61
C LEU A 2 -25.05 -40.32 -16.67
N ILE A 3 -25.79 -39.74 -15.72
CA ILE A 3 -27.25 -39.83 -15.71
C ILE A 3 -27.76 -38.78 -16.70
N GLU A 4 -28.22 -39.26 -17.86
CA GLU A 4 -28.78 -38.43 -18.91
C GLU A 4 -30.25 -38.14 -18.60
N HIS A 5 -30.49 -37.14 -17.74
CA HIS A 5 -31.82 -36.73 -17.28
C HIS A 5 -32.80 -36.34 -18.41
N TYR A 6 -32.30 -36.03 -19.61
CA TYR A 6 -33.12 -35.62 -20.75
C TYR A 6 -33.84 -36.78 -21.45
N LYS A 7 -33.40 -38.04 -21.26
CA LYS A 7 -34.00 -39.23 -21.90
C LYS A 7 -35.44 -39.54 -21.46
N ALA A 8 -35.90 -38.91 -20.38
CA ALA A 8 -37.27 -39.06 -19.89
C ALA A 8 -38.29 -38.18 -20.63
N PHE A 9 -37.83 -37.27 -21.51
CA PHE A 9 -38.69 -36.33 -22.23
C PHE A 9 -38.75 -36.68 -23.72
N SER A 10 -39.91 -36.45 -24.34
CA SER A 10 -40.08 -36.64 -25.78
C SER A 10 -39.37 -35.54 -26.57
N ASP A 11 -39.04 -35.85 -27.83
CA ASP A 11 -38.45 -34.87 -28.75
C ASP A 11 -39.32 -33.63 -28.92
N ASP A 12 -40.65 -33.76 -28.87
CA ASP A 12 -41.58 -32.63 -28.92
C ASP A 12 -41.44 -31.69 -27.72
N ILE A 13 -41.22 -32.23 -26.51
CA ILE A 13 -41.00 -31.44 -25.30
C ILE A 13 -39.64 -30.74 -25.37
N LEU A 14 -38.61 -31.44 -25.83
CA LEU A 14 -37.27 -30.88 -25.97
C LEU A 14 -37.24 -29.77 -27.04
N ASN A 15 -37.91 -29.97 -28.17
CA ASN A 15 -38.03 -28.97 -29.23
C ASN A 15 -38.85 -27.75 -28.78
N GLY A 16 -39.95 -27.96 -28.04
CA GLY A 16 -40.71 -26.87 -27.43
C GLY A 16 -39.88 -26.08 -26.42
N PHE A 17 -39.09 -26.76 -25.59
CA PHE A 17 -38.15 -26.13 -24.67
C PHE A 17 -37.12 -25.27 -25.41
N LEU A 18 -36.48 -25.80 -26.46
CA LEU A 18 -35.49 -25.08 -27.25
C LEU A 18 -36.03 -23.80 -27.91
N GLN A 19 -37.32 -23.75 -28.27
CA GLN A 19 -37.96 -22.54 -28.82
C GLN A 19 -38.00 -21.37 -27.83
N HIS A 20 -37.84 -21.62 -26.53
CA HIS A 20 -37.77 -20.58 -25.50
C HIS A 20 -36.34 -20.08 -25.22
N PHE A 21 -35.31 -20.70 -25.82
CA PHE A 21 -33.92 -20.29 -25.65
C PHE A 21 -33.41 -19.57 -26.89
N THR A 22 -32.78 -18.42 -26.67
CA THR A 22 -31.93 -17.78 -27.68
C THR A 22 -30.49 -17.93 -27.23
N ILE A 23 -29.67 -18.62 -28.02
CA ILE A 23 -28.22 -18.68 -27.80
C ILE A 23 -27.60 -17.54 -28.60
N THR A 24 -27.02 -16.59 -27.89
CA THR A 24 -26.24 -15.50 -28.49
C THR A 24 -24.77 -15.70 -28.21
N SER A 25 -23.94 -15.69 -29.25
CA SER A 25 -22.49 -15.66 -29.08
C SER A 25 -22.06 -14.30 -28.56
N GLY A 26 -21.42 -14.26 -27.40
CA GLY A 26 -20.73 -13.09 -26.89
C GLY A 26 -19.25 -13.09 -27.27
N ASP A 27 -18.60 -11.95 -27.08
CA ASP A 27 -17.15 -11.87 -27.13
C ASP A 27 -16.51 -12.88 -26.16
N SER A 28 -15.32 -13.36 -26.49
CA SER A 28 -14.57 -14.23 -25.59
C SER A 28 -14.25 -13.48 -24.29
N PHE A 29 -14.05 -14.23 -23.20
CA PHE A 29 -13.68 -13.64 -21.91
C PHE A 29 -12.43 -12.75 -22.01
N GLU A 30 -11.44 -13.18 -22.80
CA GLU A 30 -10.21 -12.40 -23.02
C GLU A 30 -10.48 -11.10 -23.79
N GLU A 31 -11.38 -11.13 -24.77
CA GLU A 31 -11.74 -9.96 -25.55
C GLU A 31 -12.55 -8.96 -24.72
N GLN A 32 -13.50 -9.43 -23.92
CA GLN A 32 -14.21 -8.60 -22.94
C GLN A 32 -13.26 -7.96 -21.94
N ARG A 33 -12.31 -8.75 -21.40
CA ARG A 33 -11.28 -8.25 -20.49
C ARG A 33 -10.43 -7.17 -21.13
N ARG A 34 -9.99 -7.37 -22.38
CA ARG A 34 -9.22 -6.39 -23.14
C ARG A 34 -9.99 -5.08 -23.34
N GLN A 35 -11.26 -5.16 -23.70
CA GLN A 35 -12.12 -3.98 -23.87
C GLN A 35 -12.29 -3.20 -22.57
N VAL A 36 -12.47 -3.89 -21.44
CA VAL A 36 -12.56 -3.23 -20.12
C VAL A 36 -11.23 -2.55 -19.78
N ILE A 37 -10.08 -3.22 -19.97
CA ILE A 37 -8.76 -2.61 -19.72
C ILE A 37 -8.57 -1.36 -20.58
N GLN A 38 -8.93 -1.41 -21.86
CA GLN A 38 -8.84 -0.25 -22.75
C GLN A 38 -9.71 0.90 -22.24
N ALA A 39 -10.97 0.62 -21.86
CA ALA A 39 -11.86 1.64 -21.33
C ALA A 39 -11.31 2.27 -20.03
N LEU A 40 -10.63 1.50 -19.19
CA LEU A 40 -9.97 2.01 -17.99
C LEU A 40 -8.76 2.88 -18.34
N CYS A 41 -7.91 2.46 -19.30
CA CYS A 41 -6.81 3.28 -19.82
C CYS A 41 -7.32 4.65 -20.30
N ASP A 42 -8.39 4.64 -21.11
CA ASP A 42 -8.95 5.85 -21.70
C ASP A 42 -9.52 6.79 -20.63
N ASN A 43 -10.21 6.26 -19.61
CA ASN A 43 -10.80 7.07 -18.54
C ASN A 43 -9.77 7.56 -17.51
N PHE A 44 -8.67 6.84 -17.28
CA PHE A 44 -7.66 7.18 -16.27
C PHE A 44 -6.36 7.76 -16.83
N SER A 45 -6.24 7.86 -18.16
CA SER A 45 -4.99 8.18 -18.85
C SER A 45 -3.82 7.33 -18.33
N SER A 46 -4.09 6.05 -18.10
CA SER A 46 -3.16 5.10 -17.46
C SER A 46 -2.58 4.14 -18.48
N SER A 47 -1.44 3.53 -18.16
CA SER A 47 -0.91 2.44 -18.98
C SER A 47 -1.82 1.21 -18.92
N SER A 48 -1.69 0.30 -19.89
CA SER A 48 -2.32 -1.03 -19.86
C SER A 48 -2.01 -1.78 -18.56
N ASP A 49 -0.75 -1.73 -18.13
CA ASP A 49 -0.28 -2.31 -16.87
C ASP A 49 -1.05 -1.68 -15.69
N ASP A 50 -1.09 -0.34 -15.58
CA ASP A 50 -1.81 0.35 -14.49
C ASP A 50 -3.33 0.07 -14.52
N ALA A 51 -3.93 -0.01 -15.71
CA ALA A 51 -5.35 -0.32 -15.86
C ALA A 51 -5.68 -1.73 -15.39
N LEU A 52 -4.85 -2.72 -15.72
CA LEU A 52 -4.99 -4.08 -15.25
C LEU A 52 -4.71 -4.19 -13.74
N ASP A 53 -3.59 -3.63 -13.30
CA ASP A 53 -3.03 -3.84 -11.98
C ASP A 53 -3.73 -3.03 -10.89
N LEU A 54 -4.31 -1.87 -11.22
CA LEU A 54 -4.96 -0.97 -10.26
C LEU A 54 -6.47 -0.97 -10.43
N HIS A 55 -6.92 -0.70 -11.65
CA HIS A 55 -8.29 -0.26 -11.90
C HIS A 55 -9.24 -1.43 -12.15
N TYR A 56 -8.84 -2.40 -12.96
CA TYR A 56 -9.65 -3.57 -13.32
C TYR A 56 -10.10 -4.33 -12.07
N GLY A 57 -9.16 -4.47 -11.15
CA GLY A 57 -9.40 -5.12 -9.90
C GLY A 57 -10.38 -4.43 -8.95
N ASN A 58 -10.21 -3.13 -8.77
CA ASN A 58 -11.13 -2.33 -7.97
C ASN A 58 -12.53 -2.30 -8.60
N ALA A 59 -12.60 -2.31 -9.94
CA ALA A 59 -13.84 -2.40 -10.69
C ALA A 59 -14.59 -3.71 -10.40
N ILE A 60 -13.91 -4.86 -10.45
CA ILE A 60 -14.53 -6.15 -10.14
C ILE A 60 -15.03 -6.16 -8.69
N SER A 61 -14.19 -5.78 -7.72
CA SER A 61 -14.60 -5.76 -6.31
C SER A 61 -15.81 -4.86 -6.08
N TYR A 62 -15.82 -3.67 -6.66
CA TYR A 62 -16.94 -2.74 -6.51
C TYR A 62 -18.23 -3.28 -7.14
N VAL A 63 -18.15 -3.91 -8.32
CA VAL A 63 -19.32 -4.55 -8.97
C VAL A 63 -19.84 -5.71 -8.14
N MET A 64 -18.95 -6.55 -7.59
CA MET A 64 -19.35 -7.65 -6.71
C MET A 64 -20.02 -7.13 -5.43
N ASP A 65 -19.46 -6.10 -4.80
CA ASP A 65 -20.04 -5.46 -3.63
C ASP A 65 -21.44 -4.90 -3.91
N LEU A 66 -21.64 -4.26 -5.07
CA LEU A 66 -22.96 -3.81 -5.51
C LEU A 66 -23.92 -4.98 -5.71
N ALA A 67 -23.48 -6.04 -6.39
CA ALA A 67 -24.30 -7.21 -6.70
C ALA A 67 -24.79 -7.95 -5.44
N MET A 68 -23.97 -7.96 -4.38
CA MET A 68 -24.29 -8.61 -3.11
C MET A 68 -25.29 -7.84 -2.23
N ARG A 69 -25.66 -6.61 -2.58
CA ARG A 69 -26.58 -5.81 -1.75
C ARG A 69 -28.00 -6.40 -1.73
N PRO A 70 -28.73 -6.37 -0.60
CA PRO A 70 -30.03 -7.03 -0.51
C PRO A 70 -31.10 -6.45 -1.44
N ARG A 71 -31.12 -5.11 -1.61
CA ARG A 71 -32.16 -4.43 -2.40
C ARG A 71 -31.66 -4.08 -3.79
N GLU A 72 -32.50 -4.31 -4.80
CA GLU A 72 -32.18 -4.01 -6.21
C GLU A 72 -31.77 -2.55 -6.43
N GLY A 73 -32.46 -1.61 -5.78
CA GLY A 73 -32.14 -0.18 -5.87
C GLY A 73 -30.73 0.17 -5.36
N GLU A 74 -30.18 -0.65 -4.47
CA GLU A 74 -28.85 -0.45 -3.90
C GLU A 74 -27.75 -1.11 -4.76
N ARG A 75 -28.11 -1.96 -5.74
CA ARG A 75 -27.18 -2.63 -6.68
C ARG A 75 -26.84 -1.76 -7.90
N LYS A 76 -27.21 -0.48 -7.88
CA LYS A 76 -27.04 0.48 -8.99
C LYS A 76 -25.94 1.47 -8.62
N THR A 77 -25.21 1.92 -9.63
CA THR A 77 -24.19 2.98 -9.51
C THR A 77 -24.29 3.92 -10.70
N THR A 78 -23.82 5.15 -10.53
CA THR A 78 -23.61 6.08 -11.64
C THR A 78 -22.19 5.91 -12.21
N LYS A 79 -21.95 6.42 -13.43
CA LYS A 79 -20.59 6.43 -14.02
C LYS A 79 -19.61 7.23 -13.16
N SER A 80 -20.01 8.40 -12.67
CA SER A 80 -19.15 9.24 -11.83
C SER A 80 -18.77 8.55 -10.52
N GLU A 81 -19.73 7.90 -9.87
CA GLU A 81 -19.49 7.16 -8.63
C GLU A 81 -18.60 5.93 -8.88
N PHE A 82 -18.86 5.18 -9.95
CA PHE A 82 -18.03 4.04 -10.35
C PHE A 82 -16.58 4.47 -10.59
N ILE A 83 -16.38 5.51 -11.42
CA ILE A 83 -15.04 6.01 -11.73
C ILE A 83 -14.35 6.53 -10.46
N SER A 84 -15.04 7.24 -9.58
CA SER A 84 -14.49 7.69 -8.28
C SER A 84 -14.06 6.51 -7.40
N ARG A 85 -14.86 5.44 -7.33
CA ARG A 85 -14.57 4.23 -6.53
C ARG A 85 -13.44 3.39 -7.12
N VAL A 86 -13.34 3.33 -8.45
CA VAL A 86 -12.31 2.56 -9.17
C VAL A 86 -10.96 3.30 -9.24
N ASN A 87 -10.98 4.64 -9.22
CA ASN A 87 -9.79 5.48 -9.22
C ASN A 87 -9.06 5.50 -7.87
N LYS A 88 -9.08 4.40 -7.12
CA LYS A 88 -8.23 4.23 -5.95
C LYS A 88 -6.88 3.70 -6.41
N ARG A 89 -6.02 4.60 -6.93
CA ARG A 89 -4.61 4.30 -7.26
C ARG A 89 -3.80 3.73 -6.08
N GLN A 90 -4.36 3.73 -4.87
CA GLN A 90 -3.73 3.47 -3.59
C GLN A 90 -3.96 2.06 -3.03
N MET A 91 -4.99 1.34 -3.48
CA MET A 91 -5.29 0.00 -2.97
C MET A 91 -4.76 -1.05 -3.95
N LEU A 92 -3.48 -1.36 -3.81
CA LEU A 92 -2.80 -2.37 -4.65
C LEU A 92 -3.15 -3.81 -4.25
N PHE A 93 -3.74 -4.00 -3.06
CA PHE A 93 -3.93 -5.30 -2.46
C PHE A 93 -5.38 -5.49 -2.03
N THR A 94 -6.11 -6.19 -2.87
CA THR A 94 -7.31 -6.91 -2.48
C THR A 94 -6.92 -8.39 -2.37
N ARG A 95 -7.50 -9.15 -1.43
CA ARG A 95 -7.20 -10.59 -1.25
C ARG A 95 -7.25 -11.39 -2.56
N TRP A 96 -8.15 -11.03 -3.46
CA TRP A 96 -8.26 -11.69 -4.76
C TRP A 96 -7.07 -11.43 -5.70
N LYS A 97 -6.37 -10.28 -5.61
CA LYS A 97 -5.16 -10.02 -6.43
C LYS A 97 -4.01 -10.95 -6.04
N GLU A 98 -3.85 -11.22 -4.74
CA GLU A 98 -2.84 -12.17 -4.24
C GLU A 98 -3.11 -13.59 -4.75
N GLU A 99 -4.37 -14.01 -4.73
CA GLU A 99 -4.80 -15.32 -5.21
C GLU A 99 -4.62 -15.48 -6.74
N VAL A 100 -4.80 -14.39 -7.51
CA VAL A 100 -4.74 -14.42 -8.99
C VAL A 100 -3.34 -14.19 -9.56
N LEU A 101 -2.56 -13.24 -9.03
CA LEU A 101 -1.26 -12.84 -9.58
C LEU A 101 -0.07 -13.54 -8.91
N GLY A 102 -0.26 -14.02 -7.68
CA GLY A 102 0.81 -14.56 -6.85
C GLY A 102 1.69 -13.47 -6.21
N ARG A 103 2.11 -13.75 -4.97
CA ARG A 103 2.83 -12.81 -4.09
C ARG A 103 4.12 -12.24 -4.70
N GLU A 104 4.93 -13.07 -5.36
CA GLU A 104 6.16 -12.61 -6.01
C GLU A 104 5.94 -11.60 -7.13
N HIS A 105 4.89 -11.80 -7.93
CA HIS A 105 4.57 -10.91 -9.04
C HIS A 105 4.23 -9.51 -8.52
N ILE A 106 3.46 -9.48 -7.43
CA ILE A 106 3.05 -8.24 -6.78
C ILE A 106 4.25 -7.50 -6.18
N VAL A 107 5.14 -8.18 -5.46
CA VAL A 107 6.39 -7.59 -4.94
C VAL A 107 7.22 -6.96 -6.07
N LYS A 108 7.40 -7.68 -7.19
CA LYS A 108 8.14 -7.20 -8.36
C LYS A 108 7.47 -5.99 -9.01
N MET A 109 6.15 -5.99 -9.11
CA MET A 109 5.37 -4.87 -9.64
C MET A 109 5.57 -3.60 -8.81
N ILE A 110 5.49 -3.70 -7.47
CA ILE A 110 5.70 -2.56 -6.57
C ILE A 110 7.12 -2.03 -6.70
N GLN A 111 8.12 -2.91 -6.72
CA GLN A 111 9.50 -2.52 -6.95
C GLN A 111 9.68 -1.78 -8.28
N LYS A 112 9.05 -2.27 -9.37
CA LYS A 112 9.08 -1.61 -10.69
C LYS A 112 8.47 -0.21 -10.61
N ARG A 113 7.34 -0.06 -9.92
CA ARG A 113 6.63 1.23 -9.80
C ARG A 113 7.35 2.24 -8.91
N LEU A 114 7.88 1.81 -7.77
CA LEU A 114 8.70 2.66 -6.89
C LEU A 114 9.97 3.14 -7.59
N LYS A 115 10.55 2.32 -8.50
CA LYS A 115 11.67 2.72 -9.35
C LYS A 115 11.26 3.70 -10.44
N ALA A 116 10.17 3.42 -11.15
CA ALA A 116 9.70 4.27 -12.25
C ALA A 116 9.30 5.68 -11.80
N THR A 117 8.80 5.81 -10.56
CA THR A 117 8.33 7.08 -9.99
C THR A 117 9.40 7.88 -9.25
N ASP A 118 10.63 7.36 -9.15
CA ASP A 118 11.70 7.97 -8.33
C ASP A 118 11.30 8.21 -6.86
N ALA A 119 10.21 7.58 -6.39
CA ALA A 119 9.59 7.86 -5.10
C ALA A 119 10.52 7.53 -3.93
N LEU A 120 11.40 6.53 -4.09
CA LEU A 120 12.39 6.12 -3.09
C LEU A 120 13.66 6.98 -3.04
N LYS A 121 13.80 8.04 -3.86
CA LYS A 121 15.00 8.89 -3.86
C LYS A 121 15.24 9.50 -2.46
N PRO A 122 16.51 9.58 -1.99
CA PRO A 122 16.85 10.08 -0.65
C PRO A 122 16.32 11.47 -0.31
N ARG A 123 16.19 12.34 -1.31
CA ARG A 123 15.71 13.72 -1.13
C ARG A 123 14.21 13.82 -0.79
N ASN A 124 13.45 12.76 -1.05
CA ASN A 124 12.01 12.72 -0.85
C ASN A 124 11.67 12.46 0.63
N ARG A 125 10.57 13.05 1.10
CA ARG A 125 9.92 12.75 2.37
C ARG A 125 9.17 11.44 2.22
N ARG A 126 9.73 10.38 2.81
CA ARG A 126 9.24 9.01 2.69
C ARG A 126 8.71 8.56 4.03
N MET A 127 7.49 8.02 4.02
CA MET A 127 6.82 7.52 5.20
C MET A 127 6.52 6.03 5.05
N LEU A 128 6.77 5.30 6.14
CA LEU A 128 6.42 3.90 6.28
C LEU A 128 5.39 3.77 7.42
N ILE A 129 4.26 3.15 7.15
CA ILE A 129 3.25 2.80 8.16
C ILE A 129 3.33 1.30 8.38
N ILE A 130 3.49 0.87 9.63
CA ILE A 130 3.60 -0.54 9.98
C ILE A 130 2.66 -0.89 11.14
N ASP A 131 2.06 -2.06 11.04
CA ASP A 131 1.24 -2.65 12.10
C ASP A 131 2.12 -3.05 13.29
N GLY A 132 1.96 -2.32 14.38
CA GLY A 132 2.48 -2.58 15.72
C GLY A 132 1.59 -3.58 16.45
N LEU A 133 1.71 -4.84 16.04
CA LEU A 133 1.46 -6.03 16.86
C LEU A 133 0.22 -6.03 17.77
N GLY A 134 -0.84 -6.69 17.34
CA GLY A 134 -1.73 -7.35 18.31
C GLY A 134 -0.97 -8.38 19.16
N ALA A 135 -1.18 -8.36 20.49
CA ALA A 135 -0.98 -9.33 21.59
C ALA A 135 0.22 -10.34 21.64
N ALA A 136 1.01 -10.57 20.60
CA ALA A 136 2.12 -11.54 20.57
C ALA A 136 3.48 -10.81 20.37
N SER A 137 3.93 -10.05 21.38
CA SER A 137 4.62 -8.76 21.15
C SER A 137 6.12 -8.66 21.43
N ILE A 138 6.88 -9.73 21.76
CA ILE A 138 8.33 -9.57 22.00
C ILE A 138 9.19 -9.88 20.75
N GLY A 139 8.92 -10.99 20.06
CA GLY A 139 9.73 -11.42 18.91
C GLY A 139 9.71 -10.40 17.77
N ARG A 140 8.51 -9.99 17.36
CA ARG A 140 8.32 -9.11 16.20
C ARG A 140 8.67 -7.64 16.46
N SER A 141 8.63 -7.16 17.70
CA SER A 141 9.15 -5.81 18.04
C SER A 141 10.64 -5.67 17.72
N ARG A 142 11.42 -6.73 17.95
CA ARG A 142 12.85 -6.78 17.57
C ARG A 142 13.03 -6.80 16.05
N GLU A 143 12.19 -7.55 15.34
CA GLU A 143 12.26 -7.63 13.89
C GLU A 143 11.84 -6.31 13.22
N LEU A 144 10.82 -5.62 13.75
CA LEU A 144 10.45 -4.27 13.32
C LEU A 144 11.56 -3.26 13.62
N ALA A 145 12.21 -3.34 14.79
CA ALA A 145 13.38 -2.53 15.09
C ALA A 145 14.52 -2.79 14.08
N TYR A 146 14.68 -4.02 13.58
CA TYR A 146 15.63 -4.35 12.51
C TYR A 146 15.26 -3.69 11.17
N LEU A 147 13.98 -3.71 10.77
CA LEU A 147 13.51 -2.99 9.59
C LEU A 147 13.76 -1.48 9.70
N ILE A 148 13.47 -0.89 10.84
CA ILE A 148 13.68 0.54 11.08
C ILE A 148 15.19 0.86 11.10
N LYS A 149 16.02 -0.02 11.67
CA LYS A 149 17.48 0.08 11.58
C LYS A 149 17.95 0.08 10.13
N PHE A 150 17.43 -0.83 9.31
CA PHE A 150 17.73 -0.87 7.87
C PHE A 150 17.40 0.49 7.21
N LEU A 151 16.24 1.07 7.50
CA LEU A 151 15.90 2.42 7.00
C LEU A 151 16.88 3.50 7.50
N ALA A 152 17.23 3.45 8.77
CA ALA A 152 18.11 4.41 9.42
C ALA A 152 19.55 4.37 8.90
N THR A 153 20.05 3.20 8.47
CA THR A 153 21.45 3.02 8.02
C THR A 153 21.60 3.03 6.50
N GLU A 154 20.66 2.44 5.77
CA GLU A 154 20.75 2.32 4.31
C GLU A 154 20.12 3.51 3.57
N HIS A 155 19.15 4.21 4.19
CA HIS A 155 18.41 5.28 3.53
C HIS A 155 18.76 6.70 3.95
N TYR A 156 19.52 6.85 5.03
CA TYR A 156 19.94 8.14 5.58
C TYR A 156 21.20 7.95 6.44
N GLY A 157 21.88 9.04 6.82
CA GLY A 157 23.04 9.01 7.72
C GLY A 157 24.40 9.04 7.01
N PRO A 158 25.48 8.61 7.68
CA PRO A 158 26.84 8.76 7.19
C PRO A 158 27.04 8.21 5.77
N GLY A 159 27.71 8.98 4.92
CA GLY A 159 27.99 8.61 3.53
C GLY A 159 26.86 8.94 2.53
N GLN A 160 25.64 9.23 3.00
CA GLN A 160 24.57 9.76 2.16
C GLN A 160 24.76 11.26 1.89
N LEU A 161 24.13 11.77 0.82
CA LEU A 161 24.15 13.20 0.49
C LEU A 161 23.47 14.03 1.58
N THR A 162 23.92 15.27 1.76
CA THR A 162 23.29 16.23 2.70
C THR A 162 21.85 16.59 2.33
N SER A 163 21.45 16.39 1.07
CA SER A 163 20.08 16.54 0.60
C SER A 163 19.17 15.36 0.97
N ALA A 164 19.71 14.26 1.49
CA ALA A 164 18.91 13.13 1.94
C ALA A 164 18.01 13.52 3.12
N ARG A 165 16.86 12.86 3.24
CA ARG A 165 15.91 13.02 4.34
C ARG A 165 15.72 11.69 5.05
N PRO A 166 15.66 11.70 6.41
CA PRO A 166 15.36 10.49 7.18
C PRO A 166 13.93 10.04 6.90
N TRP A 167 13.70 8.73 6.98
CA TRP A 167 12.36 8.16 6.90
C TRP A 167 11.51 8.57 8.09
N THR A 168 10.21 8.70 7.88
CA THR A 168 9.21 8.75 8.94
C THR A 168 8.57 7.37 9.07
N VAL A 169 8.52 6.84 10.28
CA VAL A 169 7.88 5.56 10.58
C VAL A 169 6.70 5.81 11.51
N VAL A 170 5.52 5.38 11.08
CA VAL A 170 4.26 5.43 11.85
C VAL A 170 3.94 4.01 12.33
N ILE A 171 3.77 3.86 13.64
CA ILE A 171 3.51 2.56 14.28
C ILE A 171 2.04 2.46 14.67
N GLU A 172 1.32 1.50 14.11
CA GLU A 172 -0.05 1.18 14.51
C GLU A 172 -0.06 0.14 15.62
N GLY A 173 0.04 0.55 16.88
CA GLY A 173 0.07 -0.41 17.97
C GLY A 173 -0.30 0.21 19.30
N THR A 174 -0.17 -0.59 20.35
CA THR A 174 -0.29 -0.07 21.71
C THR A 174 0.93 0.79 22.06
N ASN A 175 0.81 1.65 23.07
CA ASN A 175 1.96 2.40 23.59
C ASN A 175 3.12 1.49 23.99
N ALA A 176 2.83 0.28 24.50
CA ALA A 176 3.85 -0.70 24.84
C ALA A 176 4.62 -1.20 23.61
N ASP A 177 3.96 -1.34 22.45
CA ASP A 177 4.63 -1.75 21.20
C ASP A 177 5.56 -0.64 20.70
N VAL A 178 5.10 0.62 20.75
CA VAL A 178 5.91 1.79 20.39
C VAL A 178 7.13 1.91 21.31
N GLU A 179 6.94 1.74 22.62
CA GLU A 179 8.02 1.76 23.62
C GLU A 179 9.01 0.61 23.40
N ALA A 180 8.55 -0.60 23.12
CA ALA A 180 9.41 -1.75 22.85
C ALA A 180 10.27 -1.55 21.59
N ILE A 181 9.69 -0.96 20.53
CA ILE A 181 10.43 -0.60 19.31
C ILE A 181 11.45 0.51 19.61
N LYS A 182 11.06 1.56 20.35
CA LYS A 182 11.98 2.65 20.77
C LYS A 182 13.15 2.08 21.59
N ALA A 183 12.89 1.18 22.53
CA ALA A 183 13.92 0.49 23.31
C ALA A 183 14.86 -0.31 22.40
N GLY A 184 14.32 -1.08 21.44
CA GLY A 184 15.12 -1.81 20.45
C GLY A 184 16.01 -0.92 19.59
N LEU A 185 15.54 0.28 19.21
CA LEU A 185 16.37 1.26 18.50
C LEU A 185 17.50 1.81 19.37
N ILE A 186 17.23 2.10 20.64
CA ILE A 186 18.24 2.56 21.61
C ILE A 186 19.32 1.48 21.81
N ASP A 187 18.91 0.23 22.01
CA ASP A 187 19.82 -0.92 22.15
C ASP A 187 20.73 -1.08 20.92
N ASN A 188 20.19 -0.77 19.73
CA ASN A 188 20.92 -0.77 18.46
C ASN A 188 21.68 0.53 18.16
N ARG A 189 21.72 1.49 19.10
CA ARG A 189 22.36 2.80 18.96
C ARG A 189 21.84 3.61 17.76
N ILE A 190 20.56 3.46 17.46
CA ILE A 190 19.87 4.22 16.41
C ILE A 190 19.18 5.42 17.05
N SER A 191 19.69 6.61 16.76
CA SER A 191 19.06 7.86 17.18
C SER A 191 17.81 8.14 16.34
N PHE A 192 16.69 8.42 16.99
CA PHE A 192 15.43 8.77 16.35
C PHE A 192 14.87 10.10 16.88
N ASN A 193 13.95 10.71 16.12
CA ASN A 193 13.16 11.86 16.55
C ASN A 193 11.69 11.45 16.63
N ASP A 194 11.08 11.58 17.79
CA ASP A 194 9.67 11.29 18.03
C ASP A 194 8.84 12.53 18.39
N GLY A 195 9.42 13.74 18.26
CA GLY A 195 8.74 14.99 18.60
C GLY A 195 8.34 15.09 20.08
N TYR A 196 8.88 14.19 20.92
CA TYR A 196 8.57 14.01 22.34
C TYR A 196 7.14 13.53 22.64
N GLU A 197 6.60 12.69 21.76
CA GLU A 197 5.31 12.01 21.88
C GLU A 197 4.96 11.47 23.29
N GLY A 198 5.92 10.91 24.03
CA GLY A 198 5.68 10.34 25.36
C GLY A 198 5.47 11.36 26.48
N ILE A 199 5.66 12.66 26.21
CA ILE A 199 5.51 13.75 27.18
C ILE A 199 4.51 14.77 26.65
N LEU A 200 4.83 15.37 25.52
CA LEU A 200 4.02 16.33 24.80
C LEU A 200 4.50 16.36 23.36
N PHE A 201 3.70 15.82 22.45
CA PHE A 201 4.04 15.84 21.04
C PHE A 201 4.06 17.27 20.50
N SER A 202 5.14 17.62 19.82
CA SER A 202 5.27 18.88 19.07
C SER A 202 5.48 18.58 17.59
N PRO A 203 4.52 18.94 16.72
CA PRO A 203 4.67 18.82 15.26
C PRO A 203 5.93 19.54 14.75
N GLU A 204 6.22 20.73 15.28
CA GLU A 204 7.41 21.51 14.91
C GLU A 204 8.72 20.76 15.23
N MET A 205 8.84 20.20 16.43
CA MET A 205 10.02 19.43 16.83
C MET A 205 10.14 18.12 16.05
N PHE A 206 9.02 17.46 15.76
CA PHE A 206 9.01 16.26 14.92
C PHE A 206 9.50 16.56 13.49
N ASP A 207 9.06 17.67 12.90
CA ASP A 207 9.39 18.07 11.53
C ASP A 207 10.70 18.85 11.36
N ALA A 208 11.36 19.17 12.47
CA ALA A 208 12.70 19.74 12.47
C ALA A 208 13.63 18.81 11.65
N PRO A 209 14.57 19.34 10.85
CA PRO A 209 15.57 18.51 10.19
C PRO A 209 16.65 18.02 11.18
N PRO A 210 17.36 16.91 10.88
CA PRO A 210 18.50 16.50 11.69
C PRO A 210 19.59 17.58 11.67
N ILE A 211 20.21 17.82 12.81
CA ILE A 211 21.46 18.58 12.88
C ILE A 211 22.55 17.67 12.29
N THR A 212 23.21 18.12 11.23
CA THR A 212 24.19 17.29 10.51
C THR A 212 25.57 17.94 10.48
N ASN A 213 26.58 17.09 10.63
CA ASN A 213 27.96 17.42 10.27
C ASN A 213 28.26 16.81 8.91
N THR A 214 29.15 17.42 8.14
CA THR A 214 29.52 16.97 6.80
C THR A 214 30.93 16.40 6.75
N THR A 215 31.25 15.61 5.72
CA THR A 215 32.61 15.17 5.44
C THR A 215 33.47 16.32 4.90
N LYS A 216 34.79 16.13 4.80
CA LYS A 216 35.68 17.04 4.05
C LYS A 216 35.17 17.10 2.60
N GLY A 217 34.67 18.26 2.16
CA GLY A 217 34.00 18.46 0.87
C GLY A 217 32.49 18.80 0.96
N GLY A 218 31.88 18.74 2.14
CA GLY A 218 30.54 19.30 2.40
C GLY A 218 29.33 18.58 1.79
N SER A 219 29.54 17.66 0.85
CA SER A 219 28.46 17.02 0.08
C SER A 219 27.81 15.81 0.75
N LYS A 220 28.50 15.18 1.71
CA LYS A 220 28.03 13.99 2.40
C LYS A 220 27.92 14.20 3.90
N ILE A 221 26.95 13.53 4.50
CA ILE A 221 26.75 13.49 5.95
C ILE A 221 27.88 12.68 6.58
N SER A 222 28.50 13.20 7.63
CA SER A 222 29.44 12.47 8.49
C SER A 222 28.78 12.05 9.81
N ARG A 223 27.88 12.88 10.34
CA ARG A 223 27.07 12.59 11.54
C ARG A 223 25.73 13.31 11.45
N ALA A 224 24.69 12.72 12.04
CA ALA A 224 23.37 13.34 12.20
C ALA A 224 22.89 13.19 13.65
N SER A 225 22.09 14.13 14.15
CA SER A 225 21.50 14.06 15.50
C SER A 225 20.48 12.94 15.63
N TYR A 226 19.83 12.56 14.54
CA TYR A 226 18.99 11.38 14.44
C TYR A 226 18.94 10.87 12.99
N SER A 227 18.55 9.61 12.78
CA SER A 227 18.55 8.95 11.48
C SER A 227 17.17 8.51 10.97
N VAL A 228 16.16 8.53 11.84
CA VAL A 228 14.78 8.15 11.52
C VAL A 228 13.80 8.94 12.40
N ARG A 229 12.60 9.20 11.91
CA ARG A 229 11.48 9.70 12.74
C ARG A 229 10.55 8.56 13.09
N LEU A 230 10.03 8.56 14.30
CA LEU A 230 9.14 7.50 14.79
C LEU A 230 7.98 8.12 15.57
N VAL A 231 6.75 7.73 15.26
CA VAL A 231 5.54 8.21 15.95
C VAL A 231 4.48 7.11 15.94
N SER A 232 3.60 7.09 16.93
CA SER A 232 2.40 6.24 16.91
C SER A 232 1.42 6.73 15.85
N ALA A 233 0.58 5.82 15.36
CA ALA A 233 -0.51 6.15 14.46
C ALA A 233 -1.51 7.11 15.11
N GLU A 234 -1.80 6.94 16.40
CA GLU A 234 -2.71 7.82 17.15
C GLU A 234 -2.23 9.27 17.14
N THR A 235 -0.97 9.50 17.52
CA THR A 235 -0.37 10.84 17.51
C THR A 235 -0.27 11.40 16.09
N TYR A 236 0.12 10.58 15.11
CA TYR A 236 0.19 11.04 13.72
C TYR A 236 -1.16 11.51 13.20
N VAL A 237 -2.21 10.70 13.36
CA VAL A 237 -3.56 11.02 12.86
C VAL A 237 -4.09 12.29 13.53
N LYS A 238 -3.84 12.48 14.82
CA LYS A 238 -4.27 13.67 15.57
C LYS A 238 -3.64 14.97 15.05
N HIS A 239 -2.42 14.90 14.51
CA HIS A 239 -1.63 16.06 14.12
C HIS A 239 -1.32 16.13 12.61
N VAL A 240 -1.94 15.28 11.79
CA VAL A 240 -1.60 15.12 10.36
C VAL A 240 -1.66 16.43 9.57
N ASP A 241 -2.62 17.30 9.90
CA ASP A 241 -2.79 18.59 9.23
C ASP A 241 -1.73 19.64 9.61
N GLU A 242 -1.03 19.44 10.73
CA GLU A 242 0.07 20.29 11.21
C GLU A 242 1.45 19.81 10.72
N LEU A 243 1.53 18.54 10.28
CA LEU A 243 2.75 17.92 9.81
C LEU A 243 3.02 18.24 8.34
N LYS A 244 4.30 18.33 7.97
CA LYS A 244 4.72 18.48 6.59
C LYS A 244 4.40 17.19 5.82
N GLY A 245 3.74 17.34 4.68
CA GLY A 245 3.34 16.22 3.83
C GLY A 245 4.47 15.32 3.37
N SER A 246 4.10 14.12 2.93
CA SER A 246 5.01 13.10 2.39
C SER A 246 4.92 13.01 0.87
N ASP A 247 6.05 12.76 0.22
CA ASP A 247 6.10 12.49 -1.23
C ASP A 247 5.73 11.03 -1.53
N LEU A 248 6.03 10.14 -0.58
CA LEU A 248 5.78 8.70 -0.64
C LEU A 248 5.25 8.22 0.69
N ILE A 249 4.13 7.49 0.66
CA ILE A 249 3.65 6.70 1.79
C ILE A 249 3.59 5.24 1.36
N ILE A 250 4.21 4.36 2.15
CA ILE A 250 4.06 2.91 2.04
C ILE A 250 3.44 2.43 3.35
N SER A 251 2.30 1.76 3.28
CA SER A 251 1.67 1.09 4.42
C SER A 251 1.81 -0.41 4.28
N PHE A 252 2.43 -1.07 5.25
CA PHE A 252 2.38 -2.52 5.43
C PHE A 252 1.29 -2.95 6.43
N SER A 253 0.29 -2.10 6.68
CA SER A 253 -0.80 -2.40 7.59
C SER A 253 -2.03 -3.00 6.90
N ASN A 254 -2.73 -3.84 7.66
CA ASN A 254 -4.06 -4.36 7.35
C ASN A 254 -5.19 -3.35 7.59
N SER A 255 -4.92 -2.24 8.30
CA SER A 255 -5.91 -1.21 8.61
C SER A 255 -6.27 -0.37 7.36
N HIS A 256 -7.46 0.27 7.38
CA HIS A 256 -7.98 0.98 6.21
C HIS A 256 -7.21 2.30 5.93
N PRO A 257 -6.97 2.61 4.65
CA PRO A 257 -6.06 3.68 4.21
C PRO A 257 -6.58 5.11 4.49
N ASP A 258 -7.88 5.25 4.75
CA ASP A 258 -8.56 6.54 4.85
C ASP A 258 -8.04 7.41 6.02
N HIS A 259 -7.45 6.80 7.06
CA HIS A 259 -6.89 7.52 8.21
C HIS A 259 -5.57 8.24 7.94
N TYR A 260 -4.82 7.84 6.89
CA TYR A 260 -3.46 8.33 6.66
C TYR A 260 -3.34 9.31 5.50
N SER A 261 -4.48 9.74 4.93
CA SER A 261 -4.51 10.60 3.76
C SER A 261 -3.66 10.05 2.60
N LEU A 262 -3.68 8.73 2.41
CA LEU A 262 -3.00 8.06 1.27
C LEU A 262 -3.47 8.62 -0.08
N ASP A 263 -4.65 9.22 -0.11
CA ASP A 263 -5.27 9.93 -1.23
C ASP A 263 -4.75 11.32 -1.49
N LYS A 264 -4.11 11.94 -0.50
CA LYS A 264 -3.57 13.29 -0.61
C LYS A 264 -2.08 13.31 -0.98
N VAL A 265 -1.45 12.14 -1.13
CA VAL A 265 -0.02 12.06 -1.49
C VAL A 265 0.21 11.66 -2.95
N PRO A 266 1.28 12.16 -3.60
CA PRO A 266 1.62 11.81 -4.97
C PRO A 266 1.78 10.29 -5.18
N HIS A 267 2.33 9.61 -4.17
CA HIS A 267 2.65 8.19 -4.23
C HIS A 267 2.25 7.47 -2.93
N GLY A 268 0.97 7.13 -2.80
CA GLY A 268 0.44 6.32 -1.71
C GLY A 268 0.30 4.85 -2.10
N TYR A 269 0.96 3.96 -1.35
CA TYR A 269 0.92 2.51 -1.56
C TYR A 269 0.46 1.83 -0.28
N GLN A 270 -0.67 1.11 -0.31
CA GLN A 270 -1.00 0.13 0.71
C GLN A 270 -0.58 -1.27 0.23
N ILE A 271 0.13 -1.99 1.07
CA ILE A 271 0.76 -3.27 0.79
C ILE A 271 0.41 -4.25 1.91
N ASN A 272 -0.34 -5.31 1.60
CA ASN A 272 -0.61 -6.34 2.60
C ASN A 272 0.55 -7.34 2.61
N LEU A 273 1.54 -7.12 3.47
CA LEU A 273 2.65 -8.05 3.65
C LEU A 273 2.90 -8.30 5.13
N THR A 274 3.25 -9.54 5.45
CA THR A 274 3.59 -9.97 6.81
C THR A 274 5.05 -10.38 6.95
N ASP A 275 5.76 -10.57 5.84
CA ASP A 275 7.15 -11.00 5.81
C ASP A 275 8.11 -9.82 5.70
N LEU A 276 9.09 -9.75 6.61
CA LEU A 276 10.00 -8.62 6.70
C LEU A 276 11.10 -8.64 5.64
N GLU A 277 11.54 -9.81 5.17
CA GLU A 277 12.53 -9.88 4.11
C GLU A 277 11.95 -9.34 2.80
N GLU A 278 10.68 -9.62 2.53
CA GLU A 278 9.94 -9.04 1.40
C GLU A 278 9.80 -7.52 1.54
N MET A 279 9.44 -7.02 2.73
CA MET A 279 9.38 -5.57 2.99
C MET A 279 10.73 -4.89 2.74
N VAL A 280 11.81 -5.43 3.31
CA VAL A 280 13.18 -4.95 3.07
C VAL A 280 13.52 -5.05 1.59
N GLY A 281 13.14 -6.13 0.91
CA GLY A 281 13.33 -6.33 -0.52
C GLY A 281 12.65 -5.26 -1.37
N ILE A 282 11.43 -4.85 -1.02
CA ILE A 282 10.70 -3.76 -1.69
C ILE A 282 11.42 -2.42 -1.49
N LEU A 283 11.86 -2.16 -0.27
CA LEU A 283 12.46 -0.89 0.13
C LEU A 283 13.92 -0.75 -0.32
N ARG A 284 14.61 -1.87 -0.57
CA ARG A 284 16.02 -1.88 -0.98
C ARG A 284 16.21 -1.16 -2.31
N ARG A 285 17.05 -0.13 -2.28
CA ARG A 285 17.59 0.49 -3.49
C ARG A 285 18.54 -0.52 -4.16
N LYS A 286 18.12 -1.23 -5.21
CA LYS A 286 19.10 -1.84 -6.11
C LYS A 286 19.83 -0.68 -6.80
N GLY A 287 21.16 -0.64 -6.63
CA GLY A 287 22.05 0.25 -7.36
C GLY A 287 21.99 0.01 -8.86
#